data_AF-A0A2V2UL99-F1
#
_entry.id   AF-A0A2V2UL99-F1
#
_cell.length_a   1.000
_cell.length_b   1.000
_cell.length_c   1.000
_cell.angle_alpha   90.00
_cell.angle_beta   90.00
_cell.angle_gamma   90.00
#
_symmetry.space_group_name_H-M   'P 1'
#
loop_
_entity.id
_entity.type
_entity.pdbx_description
1 polymer ?
#
loop_
_entity_poly.entity_id
_entity_poly.type
_entity_poly.pdbx_seq_one_letter_code
_entity_poly.pdbx_strand_id
1 'polypeptide(L)'
;MLRRGTVSLLRARPKTVNVEPGSNRMPDAAVMAKAKDIFAVPEFPGKRVLHNWRFFIKAGKAATGPPVGQEFSKLGLKAMDFAKSFNDRTKPHFKDDVELIVRIQVYFDKSYLYTIEPPPTAWFILRALRKKRRETGPVPIRGHYSALMTLEMAYEIAKMKPRSWGRPEYPLIETRVRRVVGQGARMGVCFVGVDTPHSSPVKGVTEKQYAEESERYRAMHMEQYEALRQRELEEAPLIERLHRPNFFPA
;
A
#
# COMPACT_ATOMS: atom_id res chain seq x y z
N MET A 1 15.63 -48.16 -0.71
CA MET A 1 15.40 -47.95 0.73
C MET A 1 15.08 -46.49 0.99
N LEU A 2 13.91 -46.25 1.59
CA LEU A 2 13.45 -45.05 2.29
C LEU A 2 13.18 -43.76 1.49
N ARG A 3 11.92 -43.71 1.03
CA ARG A 3 11.06 -42.52 0.98
C ARG A 3 11.28 -41.62 2.21
N ARG A 4 11.81 -40.42 2.02
CA ARG A 4 11.54 -39.24 2.88
C ARG A 4 10.90 -38.22 1.95
N GLY A 5 9.58 -38.24 1.76
CA GLY A 5 8.64 -37.78 2.77
C GLY A 5 8.48 -36.27 2.59
N THR A 6 7.48 -35.87 1.81
CA THR A 6 7.02 -34.49 1.50
C THR A 6 6.51 -33.70 2.73
N VAL A 7 7.01 -34.04 3.93
CA VAL A 7 6.50 -33.59 5.24
C VAL A 7 7.44 -32.55 5.91
N SER A 8 8.50 -32.09 5.25
CA SER A 8 9.36 -31.03 5.82
C SER A 8 8.90 -29.59 5.52
N LEU A 9 7.80 -29.39 4.77
CA LEU A 9 7.24 -28.06 4.47
C LEU A 9 6.44 -27.43 5.63
N LEU A 10 6.47 -28.04 6.83
CA LEU A 10 5.92 -27.48 8.06
C LEU A 10 7.01 -27.33 9.14
N ARG A 11 8.17 -26.77 8.79
CA ARG A 11 9.12 -26.29 9.81
C ARG A 11 8.69 -24.92 10.33
N ALA A 12 8.01 -24.98 11.49
CA ALA A 12 7.89 -23.99 12.57
C ALA A 12 7.68 -22.51 12.21
N ARG A 13 6.60 -21.88 12.73
CA ARG A 13 6.57 -20.43 12.98
C ARG A 13 7.82 -20.09 13.82
N PRO A 14 8.84 -19.37 13.33
CA PRO A 14 9.97 -18.96 14.17
C PRO A 14 9.53 -17.81 15.10
N LYS A 15 10.25 -17.67 16.23
CA LYS A 15 10.05 -16.75 17.37
C LYS A 15 9.14 -15.55 17.06
N THR A 16 8.07 -15.42 17.85
CA THR A 16 7.24 -14.21 17.97
C THR A 16 8.14 -12.97 18.02
N VAL A 17 8.22 -12.24 16.91
CA VAL A 17 9.20 -11.15 16.70
C VAL A 17 8.92 -9.97 17.64
N ASN A 18 7.64 -9.71 17.92
CA ASN A 18 7.19 -8.81 18.98
C ASN A 18 5.84 -9.31 19.51
N VAL A 19 5.67 -9.39 20.82
CA VAL A 19 4.46 -9.86 21.52
C VAL A 19 3.63 -8.68 22.05
N GLU A 20 4.15 -7.45 21.92
CA GLU A 20 3.44 -6.26 22.38
C GLU A 20 2.16 -6.00 21.56
N PRO A 21 1.02 -5.72 22.22
CA PRO A 21 -0.24 -5.45 21.53
C PRO A 21 -0.14 -4.23 20.61
N GLY A 22 -0.21 -4.46 19.29
CA GLY A 22 -0.39 -3.37 18.31
C GLY A 22 0.85 -2.53 18.03
N SER A 23 2.04 -3.00 18.40
CA SER A 23 3.31 -2.30 18.17
C SER A 23 3.78 -2.34 16.70
N ASN A 24 3.43 -3.39 15.95
CA ASN A 24 3.85 -3.58 14.56
C ASN A 24 2.99 -2.76 13.56
N ARG A 25 3.04 -1.43 13.65
CA ARG A 25 2.26 -0.50 12.80
C ARG A 25 3.02 0.02 11.57
N MET A 26 4.35 0.11 11.66
CA MET A 26 5.19 0.66 10.58
C MET A 26 6.05 -0.41 9.92
N PRO A 27 6.44 -0.21 8.64
CA PRO A 27 7.55 -0.95 8.04
C PRO A 27 8.87 -0.71 8.77
N ASP A 28 9.83 -1.60 8.54
CA ASP A 28 11.19 -1.46 9.06
C ASP A 28 11.82 -0.10 8.74
N ALA A 29 12.59 0.44 9.68
CA ALA A 29 13.20 1.77 9.58
C ALA A 29 14.06 1.95 8.30
N ALA A 30 14.76 0.91 7.87
CA ALA A 30 15.57 0.94 6.64
C ALA A 30 14.72 1.05 5.37
N VAL A 31 13.56 0.38 5.34
CA VAL A 31 12.61 0.49 4.21
C VAL A 31 11.98 1.88 4.20
N MET A 32 11.64 2.39 5.39
CA MET A 32 11.06 3.72 5.56
C MET A 32 11.98 4.84 5.09
N ALA A 33 13.27 4.81 5.45
CA ALA A 33 14.24 5.82 5.02
C ALA A 33 14.36 5.86 3.48
N LYS A 34 14.49 4.69 2.84
CA LYS A 34 14.57 4.59 1.37
C LYS A 34 13.27 5.06 0.70
N ALA A 35 12.12 4.69 1.27
CA ALA A 35 10.83 5.09 0.73
C ALA A 35 10.60 6.60 0.85
N LYS A 36 11.03 7.23 1.94
CA LYS A 36 10.97 8.69 2.11
C LYS A 36 11.78 9.45 1.07
N ASP A 37 12.96 8.95 0.72
CA ASP A 37 13.83 9.55 -0.29
C ASP A 37 13.24 9.43 -1.70
N ILE A 38 12.88 8.20 -2.09
CA ILE A 38 12.41 7.91 -3.46
C ILE A 38 11.02 8.49 -3.74
N PHE A 39 10.11 8.38 -2.78
CA PHE A 39 8.72 8.82 -2.91
C PHE A 39 8.50 10.21 -2.29
N ALA A 40 9.57 11.00 -2.18
CA ALA A 40 9.50 12.38 -1.75
C ALA A 40 8.57 13.19 -2.67
N VAL A 41 7.78 14.07 -2.07
CA VAL A 41 6.95 15.02 -2.80
C VAL A 41 7.77 16.31 -2.97
N PRO A 42 8.06 16.74 -4.20
CA PRO A 42 8.75 18.01 -4.43
C PRO A 42 7.82 19.16 -4.04
N GLU A 43 8.42 20.31 -3.70
CA GLU A 43 7.67 21.52 -3.41
C GLU A 43 6.91 21.99 -4.66
N PHE A 44 5.61 22.23 -4.51
CA PHE A 44 4.78 22.69 -5.61
C PHE A 44 4.92 24.21 -5.78
N PRO A 45 5.20 24.71 -7.00
CA PRO A 45 5.48 26.12 -7.23
C PRO A 45 4.23 27.02 -7.19
N GLY A 46 3.05 26.50 -6.82
CA GLY A 46 1.79 27.26 -6.77
C GLY A 46 1.27 27.76 -8.14
N LYS A 47 1.92 27.36 -9.24
CA LYS A 47 1.59 27.78 -10.60
C LYS A 47 0.30 27.12 -11.11
N ARG A 48 -0.37 27.77 -12.07
CA ARG A 48 -1.54 27.20 -12.75
C ARG A 48 -1.15 25.91 -13.49
N VAL A 49 -1.79 24.80 -13.10
CA VAL A 49 -1.62 23.48 -13.73
C VAL A 49 -2.42 23.42 -15.02
N LEU A 50 -1.79 23.00 -16.12
CA LEU A 50 -2.45 22.71 -17.40
C LEU A 50 -2.90 21.26 -17.50
N HIS A 51 -1.99 20.32 -17.20
CA HIS A 51 -2.24 18.89 -17.37
C HIS A 51 -1.82 18.11 -16.13
N ASN A 52 -2.63 17.10 -15.78
CA ASN A 52 -2.34 16.14 -14.73
C ASN A 52 -2.36 14.74 -15.33
N TRP A 53 -1.19 14.11 -15.44
CA TRP A 53 -1.06 12.77 -15.99
C TRP A 53 -0.73 11.75 -14.91
N ARG A 54 -1.16 10.50 -15.15
CA ARG A 54 -0.81 9.35 -14.34
C ARG A 54 -0.40 8.20 -15.24
N PHE A 55 0.84 7.76 -15.11
CA PHE A 55 1.41 6.63 -15.85
C PHE A 55 1.79 5.50 -14.90
N PHE A 56 1.84 4.29 -15.45
CA PHE A 56 2.45 3.15 -14.79
C PHE A 56 3.75 2.82 -15.52
N ILE A 57 4.88 2.89 -14.81
CA ILE A 57 6.21 2.75 -15.40
C ILE A 57 7.00 1.76 -14.55
N LYS A 58 7.63 0.78 -15.22
CA LYS A 58 8.53 -0.16 -14.55
C LYS A 58 9.78 0.55 -14.05
N ALA A 59 10.17 0.30 -12.82
CA ALA A 59 11.38 0.86 -12.22
C ALA A 59 12.62 0.57 -13.09
N GLY A 60 13.47 1.59 -13.29
CA GLY A 60 14.70 1.51 -14.09
C GLY A 60 14.52 1.27 -15.58
N LYS A 61 13.28 1.24 -16.10
CA LYS A 61 12.94 0.91 -17.49
C LYS A 61 11.98 1.94 -18.11
N ALA A 62 12.09 3.23 -17.75
CA ALA A 62 11.40 4.29 -18.48
C ALA A 62 11.95 4.41 -19.89
N ALA A 63 11.05 4.35 -20.87
CA ALA A 63 11.33 4.54 -22.29
C ALA A 63 10.52 5.72 -22.83
N THR A 64 11.05 6.44 -23.81
CA THR A 64 10.37 7.54 -24.53
C THR A 64 9.29 7.03 -25.50
N GLY A 65 8.76 5.84 -25.26
CA GLY A 65 7.79 5.16 -26.11
C GLY A 65 6.38 5.76 -26.04
N PRO A 66 5.41 5.14 -26.71
CA PRO A 66 4.13 5.73 -27.07
C PRO A 66 3.35 6.45 -25.95
N PRO A 67 3.14 5.89 -24.73
CA PRO A 67 2.24 6.55 -23.77
C PRO A 67 2.83 7.83 -23.17
N VAL A 68 4.13 7.86 -22.88
CA VAL A 68 4.79 9.05 -22.28
C VAL A 68 5.29 9.97 -23.38
N GLY A 69 5.95 9.42 -24.40
CA GLY A 69 6.50 10.19 -25.51
C GLY A 69 5.43 10.95 -26.28
N GLN A 70 4.26 10.37 -26.55
CA GLN A 70 3.19 11.06 -27.29
C GLN A 70 2.64 12.26 -26.49
N GLU A 71 2.41 12.10 -25.18
CA GLU A 71 1.89 13.18 -24.33
C GLU A 71 2.90 14.33 -24.18
N PHE A 72 4.19 14.01 -24.01
CA PHE A 72 5.25 15.03 -23.97
C PHE A 72 5.41 15.75 -25.30
N SER A 73 5.38 15.03 -26.42
CA SER A 73 5.48 15.61 -27.76
C SER A 73 4.32 16.55 -28.10
N LYS A 74 3.08 16.23 -27.68
CA LYS A 74 1.91 17.12 -27.85
C LYS A 74 2.13 18.50 -27.22
N LEU A 75 2.87 18.58 -26.11
CA LEU A 75 3.18 19.84 -25.42
C LEU A 75 4.53 20.46 -25.81
N GLY A 76 5.30 19.79 -26.69
CA GLY A 76 6.65 20.20 -27.08
C GLY A 76 7.69 20.04 -25.97
N LEU A 77 7.53 19.04 -25.10
CA LEU A 77 8.43 18.74 -23.98
C LEU A 77 9.42 17.62 -24.33
N LYS A 78 10.61 17.65 -23.74
CA LYS A 78 11.64 16.62 -23.93
C LYS A 78 11.40 15.42 -23.00
N ALA A 79 10.88 14.33 -23.55
CA ALA A 79 10.63 13.09 -22.79
C ALA A 79 11.91 12.35 -22.33
N MET A 80 13.03 12.59 -23.02
CA MET A 80 14.32 11.93 -22.72
C MET A 80 14.87 12.32 -21.34
N ASP A 81 14.75 13.60 -20.98
CA ASP A 81 15.21 14.13 -19.69
C ASP A 81 14.44 13.50 -18.53
N PHE A 82 13.13 13.36 -18.70
CA PHE A 82 12.27 12.64 -17.76
C PHE A 82 12.68 11.17 -17.63
N ALA A 83 12.84 10.46 -18.74
CA ALA A 83 13.18 9.03 -18.73
C ALA A 83 14.52 8.76 -18.03
N LYS A 84 15.53 9.61 -18.29
CA LYS A 84 16.84 9.53 -17.61
C LYS A 84 16.72 9.78 -16.11
N SER A 85 16.10 10.90 -15.73
CA SER A 85 15.89 11.26 -14.32
C SER A 85 15.13 10.19 -13.54
N PHE A 86 14.11 9.59 -14.15
CA PHE A 86 13.35 8.50 -13.55
C PHE A 86 14.18 7.22 -13.38
N ASN A 87 14.95 6.84 -14.40
CA ASN A 87 15.78 5.64 -14.35
C ASN A 87 16.89 5.76 -13.31
N ASP A 88 17.56 6.90 -13.24
CA ASP A 88 18.64 7.16 -12.27
C ASP A 88 18.12 7.07 -10.82
N ARG A 89 16.91 7.59 -10.56
CA ARG A 89 16.27 7.52 -9.24
C ARG A 89 15.74 6.14 -8.87
N THR A 90 15.28 5.34 -9.83
CA THR A 90 14.55 4.09 -9.53
C THR A 90 15.39 2.82 -9.73
N LYS A 91 16.34 2.81 -10.66
CA LYS A 91 17.17 1.63 -10.96
C LYS A 91 17.96 1.05 -9.77
N PRO A 92 18.57 1.85 -8.87
CA PRO A 92 19.40 1.28 -7.80
C PRO A 92 18.61 0.71 -6.62
N HIS A 93 17.32 1.06 -6.48
CA HIS A 93 16.57 0.79 -5.24
C HIS A 93 15.45 -0.25 -5.39
N PHE A 94 15.00 -0.53 -6.61
CA PHE A 94 13.90 -1.45 -6.85
C PHE A 94 14.36 -2.77 -7.46
N LYS A 95 13.63 -3.84 -7.12
CA LYS A 95 13.75 -5.12 -7.80
C LYS A 95 13.22 -5.01 -9.23
N ASP A 96 13.68 -5.91 -10.09
CA ASP A 96 13.19 -5.99 -11.46
C ASP A 96 11.66 -6.18 -11.53
N ASP A 97 11.05 -5.57 -12.55
CA ASP A 97 9.62 -5.65 -12.87
C ASP A 97 8.64 -5.10 -11.81
N VAL A 98 9.10 -4.23 -10.90
CA VAL A 98 8.21 -3.44 -10.05
C VAL A 98 7.62 -2.28 -10.85
N GLU A 99 6.29 -2.23 -10.94
CA GLU A 99 5.53 -1.18 -11.63
C GLU A 99 5.19 -0.05 -10.65
N LEU A 100 5.73 1.15 -10.90
CA LEU A 100 5.52 2.34 -10.10
C LEU A 100 4.47 3.25 -10.74
N ILE A 101 3.75 3.98 -9.90
CA ILE A 101 2.82 5.02 -10.38
C ILE A 101 3.62 6.31 -10.49
N VAL A 102 3.61 6.93 -11.66
CA VAL A 102 4.24 8.24 -11.87
C VAL A 102 3.15 9.25 -12.16
N ARG A 103 3.07 10.29 -11.33
CA ARG A 103 2.20 11.43 -11.60
C ARG A 103 3.02 12.57 -12.13
N ILE A 104 2.60 13.16 -13.23
CA ILE A 104 3.28 14.28 -13.87
C ILE A 104 2.30 15.44 -13.89
N GLN A 105 2.70 16.57 -13.30
CA GLN A 105 1.97 17.82 -13.35
C GLN A 105 2.71 18.75 -14.31
N VAL A 106 2.01 19.24 -15.33
CA VAL A 106 2.54 20.21 -16.29
C VAL A 106 1.89 21.56 -16.05
N TYR A 107 2.70 22.60 -15.90
CA TYR A 107 2.26 23.97 -15.63
C TYR A 107 2.15 24.79 -16.92
N PHE A 108 1.59 26.00 -16.81
CA PHE A 108 1.37 26.90 -17.95
C PHE A 108 2.63 27.35 -18.68
N ASP A 109 3.75 27.41 -17.96
CA ASP A 109 5.07 27.77 -18.46
C ASP A 109 5.80 26.60 -19.13
N LYS A 110 5.10 25.46 -19.35
CA LYS A 110 5.67 24.21 -19.86
C LYS A 110 6.74 23.60 -18.94
N SER A 111 6.87 24.07 -17.70
CA SER A 111 7.61 23.33 -16.68
C SER A 111 6.78 22.13 -16.21
N TYR A 112 7.46 21.05 -15.82
CA TYR A 112 6.79 19.87 -15.28
C TYR A 112 7.47 19.40 -14.00
N LEU A 113 6.67 18.88 -13.08
CA LEU A 113 7.13 18.15 -11.91
C LEU A 113 6.53 16.76 -11.93
N TYR A 114 7.27 15.79 -11.45
CA TYR A 114 6.78 14.42 -11.32
C TYR A 114 6.98 13.89 -9.91
N THR A 115 6.01 13.09 -9.46
CA THR A 115 6.10 12.31 -8.23
C THR A 115 6.05 10.83 -8.55
N ILE A 116 6.82 10.07 -7.78
CA ILE A 116 6.81 8.61 -7.84
C ILE A 116 6.00 8.12 -6.64
N GLU A 117 5.07 7.22 -6.90
CA GLU A 117 4.24 6.56 -5.89
C GLU A 117 4.50 5.04 -5.93
N PRO A 118 4.31 4.34 -4.80
CA PRO A 118 4.41 2.89 -4.76
C PRO A 118 3.35 2.24 -5.68
N PRO A 119 3.53 0.96 -6.05
CA PRO A 119 2.61 0.23 -6.91
C PRO A 119 1.13 0.34 -6.49
N PRO A 120 0.18 0.13 -7.41
CA PRO A 120 -1.24 0.10 -7.05
C PRO A 120 -1.52 -1.08 -6.11
N THR A 121 -2.52 -0.95 -5.24
CA THR A 121 -2.92 -2.01 -4.30
C THR A 121 -3.23 -3.33 -5.01
N ALA A 122 -3.80 -3.27 -6.21
CA ALA A 122 -4.06 -4.46 -7.03
C ALA A 122 -2.77 -5.23 -7.36
N TRP A 123 -1.67 -4.53 -7.63
CA TRP A 123 -0.36 -5.15 -7.88
C TRP A 123 0.13 -5.87 -6.61
N PHE A 124 0.01 -5.23 -5.44
CA PHE A 124 0.38 -5.85 -4.17
C PHE A 124 -0.46 -7.09 -3.85
N ILE A 125 -1.77 -7.03 -4.05
CA ILE A 125 -2.68 -8.17 -3.83
C ILE A 125 -2.30 -9.35 -4.73
N LEU A 126 -2.08 -9.10 -6.03
CA LEU A 126 -1.66 -10.15 -6.97
C LEU A 126 -0.32 -10.79 -6.57
N ARG A 127 0.63 -9.99 -6.08
CA ARG A 127 1.94 -10.49 -5.62
C ARG A 127 1.82 -11.29 -4.32
N ALA A 128 1.02 -10.83 -3.36
CA ALA A 128 0.76 -11.56 -2.12
C ALA A 128 0.09 -12.93 -2.38
N LEU A 129 -0.84 -12.97 -3.33
CA LEU A 129 -1.56 -14.18 -3.73
C LEU A 129 -0.81 -15.03 -4.77
N ARG A 130 0.35 -14.57 -5.24
CA ARG A 130 1.14 -15.20 -6.32
C ARG A 130 0.32 -15.48 -7.60
N LYS A 131 -0.61 -14.60 -7.93
CA LYS A 131 -1.46 -14.69 -9.13
C LYS A 131 -1.00 -13.73 -10.23
N LYS A 132 -1.20 -14.12 -11.48
CA LYS A 132 -0.92 -13.28 -12.65
C LYS A 132 -2.13 -12.42 -13.03
N ARG A 133 -1.89 -11.43 -13.91
CA ARG A 133 -2.96 -10.61 -14.51
C ARG A 133 -3.97 -11.53 -15.21
N ARG A 134 -5.28 -11.28 -15.01
CA ARG A 134 -6.43 -12.06 -15.49
C ARG A 134 -6.78 -13.33 -14.71
N GLU A 135 -6.00 -13.75 -13.72
CA GLU A 135 -6.38 -14.89 -12.88
C GLU A 135 -7.41 -14.53 -11.81
N THR A 136 -7.62 -13.25 -11.54
CA THR A 136 -8.62 -12.72 -10.60
C THR A 136 -9.77 -12.03 -11.33
N GLY A 137 -10.97 -12.06 -10.78
CA GLY A 137 -12.12 -11.32 -11.30
C GLY A 137 -13.28 -11.28 -10.30
N PRO A 138 -14.25 -10.37 -10.49
CA PRO A 138 -15.34 -10.17 -9.53
C PRO A 138 -16.23 -11.41 -9.45
N VAL A 139 -16.62 -11.77 -8.22
CA VAL A 139 -17.48 -12.92 -7.91
C VAL A 139 -18.79 -12.94 -8.71
N PRO A 140 -19.57 -11.85 -8.85
CA PRO A 140 -20.82 -11.91 -9.60
C PRO A 140 -20.64 -12.23 -11.10
N ILE A 141 -19.46 -11.96 -11.67
CA ILE A 141 -19.18 -12.26 -13.09
C ILE A 141 -18.63 -13.69 -13.24
N ARG A 142 -17.83 -14.17 -12.29
CA ARG A 142 -17.17 -15.49 -12.38
C ARG A 142 -17.93 -16.62 -11.69
N GLY A 143 -18.82 -16.32 -10.76
CA GLY A 143 -19.53 -17.29 -9.93
C GLY A 143 -18.69 -17.99 -8.85
N HIS A 144 -17.41 -17.63 -8.67
CA HIS A 144 -16.53 -18.24 -7.66
C HIS A 144 -15.49 -17.25 -7.12
N TYR A 145 -14.99 -17.52 -5.91
CA TYR A 145 -13.88 -16.77 -5.32
C TYR A 145 -12.54 -17.18 -5.95
N SER A 146 -11.68 -16.19 -6.22
CA SER A 146 -10.41 -16.40 -6.92
C SER A 146 -9.30 -16.99 -6.02
N ALA A 147 -9.28 -16.58 -4.75
CA ALA A 147 -8.34 -17.03 -3.73
C ALA A 147 -8.82 -16.64 -2.33
N LEU A 148 -8.22 -17.27 -1.32
CA LEU A 148 -8.38 -16.94 0.09
C LEU A 148 -7.21 -16.06 0.56
N MET A 149 -7.48 -15.01 1.33
CA MET A 149 -6.49 -14.11 1.91
C MET A 149 -6.80 -13.84 3.38
N THR A 150 -5.76 -13.69 4.22
CA THR A 150 -5.92 -13.28 5.61
C THR A 150 -5.87 -11.76 5.75
N LEU A 151 -6.50 -11.22 6.80
CA LEU A 151 -6.44 -9.80 7.10
C LEU A 151 -5.00 -9.34 7.37
N GLU A 152 -4.16 -10.18 7.96
CA GLU A 152 -2.73 -9.92 8.21
C GLU A 152 -1.99 -9.50 6.93
N MET A 153 -2.23 -10.20 5.82
CA MET A 153 -1.64 -9.82 4.52
C MET A 153 -2.13 -8.44 4.07
N ALA A 154 -3.40 -8.11 4.33
CA ALA A 154 -3.93 -6.78 4.01
C ALA A 154 -3.32 -5.68 4.89
N TYR A 155 -3.00 -5.96 6.16
CA TYR A 155 -2.25 -5.06 7.04
C TYR A 155 -0.85 -4.77 6.49
N GLU A 156 -0.10 -5.79 6.09
CA GLU A 156 1.23 -5.61 5.48
C GLU A 156 1.19 -4.79 4.18
N ILE A 157 0.17 -5.01 3.34
CA ILE A 157 -0.04 -4.20 2.12
C ILE A 157 -0.39 -2.74 2.47
N ALA A 158 -1.21 -2.52 3.50
CA ALA A 158 -1.62 -1.18 3.93
C ALA A 158 -0.47 -0.37 4.54
N LYS A 159 0.49 -1.01 5.21
CA LYS A 159 1.72 -0.37 5.72
C LYS A 159 2.52 0.29 4.60
N MET A 160 2.63 -0.38 3.45
CA MET A 160 3.41 0.09 2.30
C MET A 160 2.71 1.17 1.45
N LYS A 161 1.50 1.60 1.85
CA LYS A 161 0.72 2.58 1.09
C LYS A 161 0.12 3.68 1.99
N PRO A 162 0.97 4.50 2.66
CA PRO A 162 0.50 5.68 3.38
C PRO A 162 0.01 6.77 2.42
N ARG A 163 -0.61 7.82 2.95
CA ARG A 163 -1.00 8.99 2.14
C ARG A 163 0.21 9.84 1.76
N SER A 164 1.13 10.02 2.70
CA SER A 164 2.41 10.70 2.53
C SER A 164 3.49 9.91 3.25
N TRP A 165 4.67 9.80 2.64
CA TRP A 165 5.82 9.15 3.27
C TRP A 165 6.48 10.00 4.35
N GLY A 166 6.23 11.32 4.37
CA GLY A 166 6.70 12.20 5.45
C GLY A 166 6.07 11.86 6.80
N ARG A 167 4.76 11.58 6.81
CA ARG A 167 3.99 11.12 7.98
C ARG A 167 3.28 9.79 7.66
N PRO A 168 3.99 8.65 7.77
CA PRO A 168 3.48 7.34 7.36
C PRO A 168 2.44 6.75 8.32
N GLU A 169 2.37 7.27 9.54
CA GLU A 169 1.34 6.97 10.53
C GLU A 169 -0.04 7.34 10.00
N TYR A 170 -0.10 8.43 9.24
CA TYR A 170 -1.32 9.01 8.73
C TYR A 170 -1.61 8.60 7.27
N PRO A 171 -2.86 8.22 6.93
CA PRO A 171 -3.98 7.90 7.81
C PRO A 171 -3.76 6.61 8.61
N LEU A 172 -4.49 6.46 9.71
CA LEU A 172 -4.42 5.28 10.58
C LEU A 172 -4.54 3.96 9.79
N ILE A 173 -3.79 2.95 10.20
CA ILE A 173 -3.66 1.67 9.48
C ILE A 173 -5.00 0.95 9.39
N GLU A 174 -5.82 1.02 10.44
CA GLU A 174 -7.15 0.46 10.55
C GLU A 174 -8.07 0.99 9.42
N THR A 175 -7.94 2.28 9.09
CA THR A 175 -8.67 2.92 8.00
C THR A 175 -8.12 2.52 6.63
N ARG A 176 -6.81 2.39 6.49
CA ARG A 176 -6.16 1.95 5.24
C ARG A 176 -6.55 0.52 4.88
N VAL A 177 -6.56 -0.38 5.87
CA VAL A 177 -6.86 -1.80 5.68
C VAL A 177 -8.26 -2.00 5.12
N ARG A 178 -9.27 -1.27 5.60
CA ARG A 178 -10.63 -1.32 5.04
C ARG A 178 -10.66 -1.04 3.54
N ARG A 179 -9.84 -0.08 3.06
CA ARG A 179 -9.73 0.23 1.63
C ARG A 179 -9.06 -0.91 0.84
N VAL A 180 -8.02 -1.51 1.40
CA VAL A 180 -7.32 -2.66 0.80
C VAL A 180 -8.24 -3.88 0.72
N VAL A 181 -8.95 -4.20 1.81
CA VAL A 181 -9.92 -5.29 1.88
C VAL A 181 -11.05 -5.07 0.88
N GLY A 182 -11.64 -3.87 0.84
CA GLY A 182 -12.67 -3.55 -0.14
C GLY A 182 -12.20 -3.65 -1.60
N GLN A 183 -10.92 -3.35 -1.86
CA GLN A 183 -10.33 -3.57 -3.19
C GLN A 183 -10.12 -5.05 -3.50
N GLY A 184 -9.68 -5.85 -2.53
CA GLY A 184 -9.56 -7.31 -2.67
C GLY A 184 -10.92 -7.98 -2.94
N ALA A 185 -11.96 -7.55 -2.23
CA ALA A 185 -13.33 -8.04 -2.44
C ALA A 185 -13.82 -7.74 -3.87
N ARG A 186 -13.58 -6.53 -4.39
CA ARG A 186 -13.89 -6.17 -5.79
C ARG A 186 -13.10 -6.99 -6.81
N MET A 187 -11.91 -7.48 -6.45
CA MET A 187 -11.10 -8.40 -7.28
C MET A 187 -11.55 -9.86 -7.16
N GLY A 188 -12.54 -10.16 -6.32
CA GLY A 188 -13.06 -11.50 -6.05
C GLY A 188 -12.18 -12.36 -5.16
N VAL A 189 -11.44 -11.74 -4.23
CA VAL A 189 -10.67 -12.42 -3.18
C VAL A 189 -11.56 -12.59 -1.95
N CYS A 190 -11.56 -13.77 -1.35
CA CYS A 190 -12.28 -14.10 -0.12
C CYS A 190 -11.37 -13.82 1.09
N PHE A 191 -11.90 -13.14 2.11
CA PHE A 191 -11.19 -12.80 3.34
C PHE A 191 -11.61 -13.68 4.51
N VAL A 192 -10.64 -14.32 5.14
CA VAL A 192 -10.88 -15.08 6.38
C VAL A 192 -11.26 -14.13 7.52
N GLY A 193 -12.37 -14.44 8.21
CA GLY A 193 -12.89 -13.70 9.36
C GLY A 193 -13.78 -12.50 9.01
N VAL A 194 -14.00 -12.24 7.71
CA VAL A 194 -14.98 -11.24 7.23
C VAL A 194 -16.01 -11.90 6.34
N ASP A 195 -15.56 -12.57 5.28
CA ASP A 195 -16.45 -13.28 4.36
C ASP A 195 -16.77 -14.70 4.86
N THR A 196 -15.92 -15.23 5.76
CA THR A 196 -16.11 -16.53 6.41
C THR A 196 -16.61 -16.35 7.84
N PRO A 197 -17.50 -17.24 8.35
CA PRO A 197 -18.02 -17.13 9.72
C PRO A 197 -16.97 -17.42 10.79
N HIS A 198 -15.96 -18.22 10.46
CA HIS A 198 -14.86 -18.56 11.37
C HIS A 198 -13.55 -17.91 10.91
N SER A 199 -12.66 -17.71 11.89
CA SER A 199 -11.26 -17.32 11.65
C SER A 199 -10.39 -18.57 11.43
N SER A 200 -9.13 -18.39 11.01
CA SER A 200 -8.21 -19.51 10.83
C SER A 200 -7.94 -20.22 12.17
N PRO A 201 -8.09 -21.55 12.24
CA PRO A 201 -7.91 -22.28 13.50
C PRO A 201 -6.47 -22.20 13.99
N VAL A 202 -6.29 -21.93 15.29
CA VAL A 202 -4.99 -21.87 15.95
C VAL A 202 -4.69 -23.20 16.64
N LYS A 203 -3.55 -23.82 16.30
CA LYS A 203 -3.15 -25.08 16.91
C LYS A 203 -2.80 -24.86 18.39
N GLY A 204 -3.46 -25.60 19.28
CA GLY A 204 -3.15 -25.62 20.72
C GLY A 204 -3.97 -24.64 21.58
N VAL A 205 -4.92 -23.92 20.98
CA VAL A 205 -5.84 -23.01 21.70
C VAL A 205 -7.26 -23.47 21.41
N THR A 206 -8.13 -23.45 22.43
CA THR A 206 -9.55 -23.76 22.24
C THR A 206 -10.31 -22.57 21.65
N GLU A 207 -11.44 -22.81 20.98
CA GLU A 207 -12.23 -21.73 20.38
C GLU A 207 -12.71 -20.69 21.41
N LYS A 208 -13.03 -21.13 22.63
CA LYS A 208 -13.42 -20.25 23.74
C LYS A 208 -12.27 -19.35 24.18
N GLN A 209 -11.09 -19.92 24.41
CA GLN A 209 -9.89 -19.15 24.76
C GLN A 209 -9.54 -18.13 23.67
N TYR A 210 -9.65 -18.53 22.40
CA TYR A 210 -9.40 -17.63 21.28
C TYR A 210 -10.40 -16.46 21.23
N ALA A 211 -11.68 -16.71 21.52
CA ALA A 211 -12.70 -15.67 21.58
C ALA A 211 -12.43 -14.67 22.71
N GLU A 212 -12.15 -15.16 23.92
CA GLU A 212 -11.83 -14.33 25.10
C GLU A 212 -10.57 -13.48 24.86
N GLU A 213 -9.50 -14.06 24.30
CA GLU A 213 -8.30 -13.32 23.93
C GLU A 213 -8.60 -12.27 22.87
N SER A 214 -9.38 -12.61 21.84
CA SER A 214 -9.75 -11.68 20.76
C SER A 214 -10.53 -10.48 21.27
N GLU A 215 -11.45 -10.67 22.21
CA GLU A 215 -12.19 -9.58 22.85
C GLU A 215 -11.28 -8.66 23.66
N ARG A 216 -10.36 -9.24 24.44
CA ARG A 216 -9.36 -8.50 25.21
C ARG A 216 -8.46 -7.65 24.29
N TYR A 217 -7.90 -8.24 23.24
CA TYR A 217 -7.06 -7.51 22.29
C TYR A 217 -7.84 -6.44 21.53
N ARG A 218 -9.10 -6.71 21.18
CA ARG A 218 -9.96 -5.73 20.50
C ARG A 218 -10.20 -4.49 21.38
N ALA A 219 -10.48 -4.65 22.67
CA ALA A 219 -10.64 -3.53 23.59
C ALA A 219 -9.36 -2.69 23.69
N MET A 220 -8.21 -3.34 23.92
CA MET A 220 -6.92 -2.64 23.98
C MET A 220 -6.58 -1.89 22.67
N HIS A 221 -6.88 -2.48 21.50
CA HIS A 221 -6.64 -1.82 20.22
C HIS A 221 -7.60 -0.65 19.95
N MET A 222 -8.83 -0.70 20.46
CA MET A 222 -9.77 0.42 20.37
C MET A 222 -9.29 1.61 21.18
N GLU A 223 -8.82 1.39 22.42
CA GLU A 223 -8.23 2.44 23.25
C GLU A 223 -7.01 3.07 22.57
N GLN A 224 -6.10 2.24 22.04
CA GLN A 224 -4.94 2.73 21.27
C GLN A 224 -5.35 3.54 20.03
N TYR A 225 -6.37 3.09 19.31
CA TYR A 225 -6.88 3.77 18.12
C TYR A 225 -7.47 5.15 18.47
N GLU A 226 -8.26 5.23 19.54
CA GLU A 226 -8.85 6.49 20.00
C GLU A 226 -7.78 7.48 20.43
N ALA A 227 -6.79 7.04 21.21
CA ALA A 227 -5.67 7.88 21.63
C ALA A 227 -4.85 8.39 20.44
N LEU A 228 -4.53 7.53 19.46
CA LEU A 228 -3.82 7.94 18.25
C LEU A 228 -4.62 8.90 17.39
N ARG A 229 -5.93 8.69 17.27
CA ARG A 229 -6.82 9.58 16.53
C ARG A 229 -6.92 10.95 17.17
N GLN A 230 -7.01 11.02 18.51
CA GLN A 230 -7.02 12.29 19.24
C GLN A 230 -5.70 13.03 19.06
N ARG A 231 -4.56 12.34 19.25
CA ARG A 231 -3.23 12.91 19.03
C ARG A 231 -3.04 13.44 17.60
N GLU A 232 -3.50 12.70 16.60
CA GLU A 232 -3.44 13.11 15.20
C GLU A 232 -4.18 14.43 14.96
N LEU A 233 -5.35 14.56 15.58
CA LEU A 233 -6.23 15.72 15.47
C LEU A 233 -5.58 16.98 16.07
N GLU A 234 -4.92 16.82 17.22
CA GLU A 234 -4.16 17.89 17.89
C GLU A 234 -2.91 18.30 17.08
N GLU A 235 -2.12 17.32 16.62
CA GLU A 235 -0.85 17.53 15.92
C GLU A 235 -1.01 17.82 14.40
N ALA A 236 -2.24 18.01 13.90
CA ALA A 236 -2.47 18.25 12.48
C ALA A 236 -1.80 19.57 12.03
N PRO A 237 -0.89 19.56 11.02
CA PRO A 237 -0.26 20.77 10.52
C PRO A 237 -1.28 21.69 9.85
N LEU A 238 -0.98 22.98 9.80
CA LEU A 238 -1.88 24.02 9.26
C LEU A 238 -2.41 23.67 7.85
N ILE A 239 -1.56 23.12 6.99
CA ILE A 239 -1.93 22.69 5.63
C ILE A 239 -3.05 21.64 5.66
N GLU A 240 -3.00 20.70 6.61
CA GLU A 240 -4.04 19.68 6.75
C GLU A 240 -5.32 20.25 7.37
N ARG A 241 -5.22 21.20 8.31
CA ARG A 241 -6.38 21.89 8.90
C ARG A 241 -7.14 22.74 7.89
N LEU A 242 -6.44 23.37 6.93
CA LEU A 242 -7.06 24.15 5.86
C LEU A 242 -7.73 23.27 4.80
N HIS A 243 -7.14 22.11 4.48
CA HIS A 243 -7.65 21.22 3.44
C HIS A 243 -8.70 20.21 3.91
N ARG A 244 -8.72 19.87 5.20
CA ARG A 244 -9.71 18.96 5.78
C ARG A 244 -10.73 19.79 6.57
N PRO A 245 -12.04 19.58 6.38
CA PRO A 245 -13.05 20.30 7.14
C PRO A 245 -12.88 20.05 8.65
N ASN A 246 -12.73 21.14 9.40
CA ASN A 246 -12.77 21.35 10.85
C ASN A 246 -12.54 20.13 11.75
N PHE A 247 -11.36 20.11 12.37
CA PHE A 247 -11.08 19.37 13.58
C PHE A 247 -11.08 20.39 14.75
N PHE A 248 -12.10 20.30 15.61
CA PHE A 248 -12.55 21.21 16.70
C PHE A 248 -13.48 22.37 16.33
N PRO A 249 -14.44 22.74 17.22
CA PRO A 249 -15.30 23.89 17.05
C PRO A 249 -14.49 25.17 17.28
N ALA A 250 -14.94 26.26 16.66
CA ALA A 250 -14.49 27.62 16.93
C ALA A 250 -14.67 28.01 18.40
#